data_AF-A0AAD8B7I7-F1
#
_entry.id   AF-A0AAD8B7I7-F1
#
_cell.length_a   1.000
_cell.length_b   1.000
_cell.length_c   1.000
_cell.angle_alpha   90.00
_cell.angle_beta   90.00
_cell.angle_gamma   90.00
#
_symmetry.space_group_name_H-M   'P 1'
#
loop_
_entity.id
_entity.type
_entity.pdbx_description
1 polymer ?
#
loop_
_entity_poly.entity_id
_entity_poly.type
_entity_poly.pdbx_seq_one_letter_code
_entity_poly.pdbx_strand_id
1 'polypeptide(L)'
;MNYIVSSFSPAICITKDIVESLPPSLIYLEAQGNNFESIETGALELLPPNLTYIFVGANRFLYGEYFNELYTLKSVKVLKLNGGAYLPNIPVYVTQPADDTQCSSTQKTFTSSRQLIITLPPNLLCLDLRFTGLRYHLTELTFNTSNSLESLIICNNFFPLLRGPINGLSKLLKLFISDSSVNDIEPQMFEHLQPLQVLRLRNDQLQFFFEHNINQKVFKHLKNLTIIDLSKNSLTLVQKNIFEGLDLLEHIDMSKNNMWAFNVSIVNMFNLSLLNLSHTQLSTIPLETRQHIDQLLTNHSVFVDLSFAPIQCVCSNIDFLKWMTSSRAFDASFTNYMCQYENTSMAVYVTDAYQETLQELDRKCAEHSILFLVVTSATFCMVSCVIAALLY
;
A
#
# COMPACT_ATOMS: atom_id res chain seq x y z
N MET A 1 13.96 -6.47 27.97
CA MET A 1 15.05 -6.10 28.89
C MET A 1 15.70 -4.83 28.35
N ASN A 2 15.73 -3.82 29.23
CA ASN A 2 16.23 -2.45 29.14
C ASN A 2 17.05 -2.03 27.92
N TYR A 3 16.67 -0.92 27.30
CA TYR A 3 17.49 0.29 27.41
C TYR A 3 16.59 1.49 27.65
N ILE A 4 16.68 2.02 28.86
CA ILE A 4 16.47 3.44 29.11
C ILE A 4 17.51 4.14 28.22
N VAL A 5 17.14 4.54 27.02
CA VAL A 5 17.96 5.50 26.27
C VAL A 5 17.75 6.80 27.01
N SER A 6 18.70 7.13 27.88
CA SER A 6 18.66 8.41 28.55
C SER A 6 18.66 9.48 27.46
N SER A 7 17.66 10.34 27.49
CA SER A 7 17.67 11.65 26.83
C SER A 7 18.80 12.56 27.36
N PHE A 8 19.72 12.02 28.17
CA PHE A 8 20.80 12.70 28.90
C PHE A 8 22.21 12.33 28.41
N SER A 9 22.38 11.36 27.50
CA SER A 9 23.68 11.14 26.85
C SER A 9 23.94 12.26 25.84
N PRO A 10 25.14 12.87 25.82
CA PRO A 10 25.46 13.94 24.88
C PRO A 10 25.37 13.44 23.44
N ALA A 11 24.90 14.33 22.57
CA ALA A 11 24.90 14.15 21.13
C ALA A 11 26.33 13.96 20.60
N ILE A 12 26.49 13.11 19.59
CA ILE A 12 27.78 12.87 18.96
C ILE A 12 27.78 13.47 17.55
N CYS A 13 28.76 14.33 17.26
CA CYS A 13 29.06 14.73 15.90
C CYS A 13 30.05 13.75 15.25
N ILE A 14 29.80 13.34 14.02
CA ILE A 14 30.75 12.57 13.22
C ILE A 14 31.76 13.54 12.60
N THR A 15 32.96 13.61 13.16
CA THR A 15 34.06 14.47 12.69
C THR A 15 34.88 13.79 11.60
N LYS A 16 35.70 14.57 10.87
CA LYS A 16 36.65 14.05 9.90
C LYS A 16 37.59 13.00 10.49
N ASP A 17 38.13 13.26 11.69
CA ASP A 17 39.03 12.32 12.39
C ASP A 17 38.39 10.95 12.63
N ILE A 18 37.09 10.92 12.98
CA ILE A 18 36.35 9.66 13.16
C ILE A 18 36.27 8.91 11.83
N VAL A 19 35.96 9.61 10.73
CA VAL A 19 35.84 9.01 9.40
C VAL A 19 37.19 8.50 8.89
N GLU A 20 38.27 9.27 9.06
CA GLU A 20 39.63 8.90 8.63
C GLU A 20 40.17 7.69 9.41
N SER A 21 39.68 7.44 10.63
CA SER A 21 40.04 6.26 11.41
C SER A 21 39.43 4.95 10.87
N LEU A 22 38.46 5.03 9.95
CA LEU A 22 37.81 3.85 9.38
C LEU A 22 38.77 3.10 8.44
N PRO A 23 38.73 1.75 8.43
CA PRO A 23 39.56 0.98 7.51
C PRO A 23 39.25 1.31 6.04
N PRO A 24 40.26 1.56 5.17
CA PRO A 24 40.01 1.89 3.76
C PRO A 24 39.38 0.74 2.97
N SER A 25 39.48 -0.49 3.48
CA SER A 25 38.85 -1.70 2.92
C SER A 25 37.39 -1.89 3.32
N LEU A 26 36.79 -0.96 4.08
CA LEU A 26 35.43 -1.11 4.60
C LEU A 26 34.40 -1.11 3.46
N ILE A 27 33.51 -2.10 3.48
CA ILE A 27 32.42 -2.27 2.50
C ILE A 27 31.05 -2.05 3.15
N TYR A 28 30.93 -2.36 4.44
CA TYR A 28 29.72 -2.25 5.25
C TYR A 28 30.02 -1.43 6.51
N LEU A 29 29.23 -0.39 6.74
CA LEU A 29 29.28 0.42 7.96
C LEU A 29 27.97 0.26 8.73
N GLU A 30 28.06 -0.34 9.91
CA GLU A 30 26.95 -0.45 10.87
C GLU A 30 27.28 0.38 12.11
N ALA A 31 26.55 1.46 12.29
CA ALA A 31 26.76 2.40 13.38
C ALA A 31 25.42 2.89 13.97
N GLN A 32 24.45 1.98 14.05
CA GLN A 32 23.15 2.22 14.66
C GLN A 32 23.22 2.45 16.18
N GLY A 33 22.35 3.32 16.71
CA GLY A 33 22.17 3.47 18.17
C GLY A 33 23.29 4.21 18.91
N ASN A 34 24.09 5.03 18.22
CA ASN A 34 25.25 5.73 18.78
C ASN A 34 24.98 7.19 19.19
N ASN A 35 23.72 7.64 19.19
CA ASN A 35 23.35 9.05 19.44
C ASN A 35 24.02 10.06 18.49
N PHE A 36 24.35 9.68 17.26
CA PHE A 36 24.84 10.63 16.26
C PHE A 36 23.77 11.68 15.96
N GLU A 37 24.15 12.96 15.93
CA GLU A 37 23.24 14.09 15.73
C GLU A 37 23.56 14.89 14.47
N SER A 38 24.84 14.98 14.11
CA SER A 38 25.32 15.74 12.95
C SER A 38 26.59 15.12 12.37
N ILE A 39 26.94 15.57 11.17
CA ILE A 39 28.17 15.20 10.47
C ILE A 39 28.90 16.50 10.11
N GLU A 40 30.19 16.55 10.39
CA GLU A 40 31.05 17.67 10.03
C GLU A 40 31.13 17.81 8.50
N THR A 41 31.04 19.04 8.00
CA THR A 41 31.14 19.39 6.57
C THR A 41 32.43 18.81 5.96
N GLY A 42 32.28 18.09 4.85
CA GLY A 42 33.35 17.41 4.13
C GLY A 42 33.74 16.04 4.70
N ALA A 43 33.21 15.62 5.87
CA ALA A 43 33.55 14.32 6.43
C ALA A 43 33.01 13.16 5.57
N LEU A 44 31.90 13.35 4.86
CA LEU A 44 31.35 12.34 3.95
C LEU A 44 32.29 12.03 2.76
N GLU A 45 33.10 13.00 2.33
CA GLU A 45 34.06 12.83 1.23
C GLU A 45 35.23 11.91 1.61
N LEU A 46 35.49 11.76 2.91
CA LEU A 46 36.58 10.96 3.46
C LEU A 46 36.18 9.51 3.74
N LEU A 47 34.89 9.16 3.54
CA LEU A 47 34.43 7.79 3.76
C LEU A 47 35.14 6.80 2.81
N PRO A 48 35.37 5.56 3.27
CA PRO A 48 36.07 4.55 2.48
C PRO A 48 35.47 4.40 1.06
N PRO A 49 36.29 4.41 0.00
CA PRO A 49 35.79 4.49 -1.37
C PRO A 49 35.04 3.24 -1.82
N ASN A 50 35.21 2.11 -1.13
CA ASN A 50 34.53 0.85 -1.42
C ASN A 50 33.27 0.63 -0.56
N LEU A 51 32.86 1.63 0.23
CA LEU A 51 31.71 1.54 1.11
C LEU A 51 30.42 1.49 0.28
N THR A 52 29.69 0.36 0.36
CA THR A 52 28.46 0.13 -0.41
C THR A 52 27.20 0.12 0.43
N TYR A 53 27.34 -0.10 1.74
CA TYR A 53 26.22 -0.22 2.66
C TYR A 53 26.48 0.59 3.92
N ILE A 54 25.53 1.46 4.26
CA ILE A 54 25.57 2.29 5.46
C ILE A 54 24.27 2.07 6.24
N PHE A 55 24.40 1.65 7.49
CA PHE A 55 23.31 1.59 8.45
C PHE A 55 23.64 2.44 9.67
N VAL A 56 22.97 3.58 9.78
CA VAL A 56 23.14 4.58 10.84
C VAL A 56 21.80 4.90 11.50
N GLY A 57 20.90 3.91 11.55
CA GLY A 57 19.59 4.06 12.17
C GLY A 57 19.62 4.19 13.69
N ALA A 58 18.48 4.50 14.30
CA ALA A 58 18.35 4.70 15.74
C ALA A 58 19.33 5.76 16.32
N ASN A 59 19.75 6.72 15.49
CA ASN A 59 20.50 7.90 15.87
C ASN A 59 19.55 9.12 15.96
N ARG A 60 20.09 10.31 16.21
CA ARG A 60 19.34 11.55 16.44
C ARG A 60 19.65 12.63 15.40
N PHE A 61 19.92 12.23 14.16
CA PHE A 61 20.33 13.14 13.09
C PHE A 61 19.35 14.32 12.93
N LEU A 62 19.88 15.53 13.02
CA LEU A 62 19.17 16.77 12.71
C LEU A 62 19.48 17.20 11.27
N TYR A 63 18.55 17.91 10.63
CA TYR A 63 18.82 18.51 9.32
C TYR A 63 20.05 19.44 9.40
N GLY A 64 21.00 19.28 8.47
CA GLY A 64 22.25 20.02 8.44
C GLY A 64 22.90 19.99 7.05
N GLU A 65 23.99 20.74 6.87
CA GLU A 65 24.68 20.89 5.57
C GLU A 65 25.13 19.56 4.95
N TYR A 66 25.46 18.55 5.76
CA TYR A 66 25.86 17.24 5.28
C TYR A 66 24.79 16.52 4.41
N PHE A 67 23.52 16.93 4.47
CA PHE A 67 22.50 16.46 3.53
C PHE A 67 22.82 16.88 2.09
N ASN A 68 23.42 18.06 1.91
CA ASN A 68 23.84 18.57 0.60
C ASN A 68 25.06 17.81 0.06
N GLU A 69 25.81 17.10 0.92
CA GLU A 69 27.03 16.36 0.57
C GLU A 69 26.78 14.87 0.27
N LEU A 70 25.55 14.38 0.42
CA LEU A 70 25.23 12.96 0.19
C LEU A 70 25.58 12.49 -1.23
N TYR A 71 25.62 13.39 -2.22
CA TYR A 71 26.07 13.08 -3.59
C TYR A 71 27.54 12.61 -3.68
N THR A 72 28.37 12.90 -2.68
CA THR A 72 29.78 12.51 -2.62
C THR A 72 29.95 11.00 -2.41
N LEU A 73 28.92 10.33 -1.88
CA LEU A 73 28.91 8.90 -1.54
C LEU A 73 28.74 8.01 -2.79
N LYS A 74 29.67 8.10 -3.75
CA LYS A 74 29.56 7.50 -5.09
C LYS A 74 29.42 5.98 -5.09
N SER A 75 29.94 5.27 -4.10
CA SER A 75 29.92 3.80 -4.05
C SER A 75 28.73 3.23 -3.27
N VAL A 76 28.02 4.06 -2.52
CA VAL A 76 26.94 3.61 -1.63
C VAL A 76 25.72 3.18 -2.45
N LYS A 77 25.25 1.96 -2.19
CA LYS A 77 24.07 1.34 -2.80
C LYS A 77 22.89 1.27 -1.83
N VAL A 78 23.15 1.17 -0.54
CA VAL A 78 22.11 1.08 0.50
C VAL A 78 22.43 2.05 1.62
N LEU A 79 21.47 2.91 1.93
CA LEU A 79 21.53 3.86 3.05
C LEU A 79 20.30 3.65 3.94
N LYS A 80 20.56 3.30 5.20
CA LYS A 80 19.53 3.09 6.22
C LYS A 80 19.69 4.10 7.35
N LEU A 81 18.68 4.95 7.50
CA LEU A 81 18.54 5.96 8.57
C LEU A 81 17.37 5.62 9.51
N ASN A 82 16.84 4.40 9.43
CA ASN A 82 15.61 4.02 10.10
C ASN A 82 15.71 4.04 11.64
N GLY A 83 14.62 4.40 12.32
CA GLY A 83 14.57 4.50 13.78
C GLY A 83 15.04 5.86 14.30
N GLY A 84 14.97 6.03 15.63
CA GLY A 84 15.36 7.26 16.32
C GLY A 84 14.18 8.16 16.63
N ALA A 85 13.25 8.37 15.68
CA ALA A 85 12.12 9.29 15.83
C ALA A 85 12.51 10.76 16.13
N TYR A 86 13.70 11.18 15.70
CA TYR A 86 14.26 12.52 15.93
C TYR A 86 14.54 13.31 14.66
N LEU A 87 14.33 12.74 13.47
CA LEU A 87 14.61 13.44 12.22
C LEU A 87 13.60 14.58 12.04
N PRO A 88 14.02 15.86 12.15
CA PRO A 88 13.10 16.97 11.97
C PRO A 88 12.61 17.03 10.53
N ASN A 89 11.48 17.71 10.31
CA ASN A 89 10.91 17.85 8.98
C ASN A 89 11.93 18.46 8.01
N ILE A 90 12.08 17.84 6.84
CA ILE A 90 12.93 18.35 5.77
C ILE A 90 12.32 19.66 5.27
N PRO A 91 13.03 20.79 5.31
CA PRO A 91 12.49 22.07 4.86
C PRO A 91 12.22 22.05 3.35
N VAL A 92 11.13 22.68 2.91
CA VAL A 92 10.79 22.77 1.48
C VAL A 92 11.69 23.78 0.75
N TYR A 93 12.16 24.79 1.48
CA TYR A 93 13.04 25.84 0.97
C TYR A 93 14.42 25.73 1.63
N VAL A 94 15.46 26.09 0.88
CA VAL A 94 16.82 26.15 1.41
C VAL A 94 16.84 27.11 2.59
N THR A 95 17.27 26.65 3.76
CA THR A 95 17.71 27.53 4.84
C THR A 95 19.17 27.90 4.54
N GLN A 96 19.54 29.18 4.51
CA GLN A 96 20.96 29.54 4.30
C GLN A 96 21.82 28.87 5.38
N PRO A 97 23.03 28.38 5.03
CA PRO A 97 23.94 27.86 6.03
C PRO A 97 24.27 28.98 7.02
N ALA A 98 24.12 28.73 8.32
CA ALA A 98 25.08 29.33 9.23
C ALA A 98 26.44 28.75 8.85
N ASP A 99 27.48 29.58 8.86
CA ASP A 99 28.87 29.20 8.63
C ASP A 99 29.29 28.24 9.75
N ASP A 100 28.87 26.98 9.68
CA ASP A 100 28.91 26.03 10.78
C ASP A 100 29.96 24.95 10.49
N THR A 101 31.21 25.37 10.66
CA THR A 101 32.40 24.57 10.35
C THR A 101 32.74 23.54 11.44
N GLN A 102 32.01 23.52 12.57
CA GLN A 102 32.30 22.64 13.71
C GLN A 102 31.04 22.20 14.48
N CYS A 103 30.11 21.53 13.79
CA CYS A 103 28.99 20.83 14.43
C CYS A 103 28.18 21.67 15.46
N SER A 104 27.97 22.98 15.24
CA SER A 104 27.18 23.77 16.18
C SER A 104 25.68 23.54 15.96
N SER A 105 25.00 23.22 17.07
CA SER A 105 23.56 23.04 17.12
C SER A 105 22.88 24.39 17.37
N THR A 106 22.85 25.29 16.39
CA THR A 106 21.95 26.45 16.46
C THR A 106 20.87 26.37 15.38
N GLN A 107 19.66 25.98 15.79
CA GLN A 107 18.45 26.15 14.99
C GLN A 107 18.23 27.65 14.76
N LYS A 108 18.73 28.17 13.65
CA LYS A 108 18.40 29.51 13.18
C LYS A 108 17.33 29.39 12.10
N THR A 109 16.26 30.15 12.27
CA THR A 109 15.20 30.30 11.28
C THR A 109 15.71 31.14 10.13
N PHE A 110 15.80 30.55 8.94
CA PHE A 110 16.19 31.23 7.72
C PHE A 110 15.04 31.30 6.74
N THR A 111 14.81 32.49 6.17
CA THR A 111 13.92 32.71 5.05
C THR A 111 14.75 32.64 3.76
N SER A 112 14.67 31.55 3.01
CA SER A 112 15.01 31.59 1.58
C SER A 112 13.84 31.12 0.73
N SER A 113 13.84 31.58 -0.52
CA SER A 113 12.76 31.38 -1.51
C SER A 113 13.09 30.32 -2.56
N ARG A 114 14.28 29.69 -2.50
CA ARG A 114 14.67 28.63 -3.44
C ARG A 114 14.22 27.27 -2.91
N GLN A 115 13.54 26.51 -3.76
CA GLN A 115 13.12 25.14 -3.47
C GLN A 115 14.34 24.26 -3.15
N LEU A 116 14.24 23.46 -2.09
CA LEU A 116 15.28 22.50 -1.72
C LEU A 116 15.34 21.37 -2.75
N ILE A 117 16.54 21.06 -3.22
CA ILE A 117 16.83 19.86 -4.01
C ILE A 117 17.59 18.89 -3.12
N ILE A 118 16.99 17.74 -2.83
CA ILE A 118 17.62 16.69 -2.05
C ILE A 118 18.63 15.96 -2.95
N THR A 119 19.91 16.03 -2.62
CA THR A 119 21.02 15.48 -3.43
C THR A 119 21.42 14.09 -2.97
N LEU A 120 20.72 13.06 -3.47
CA LEU A 120 21.04 11.66 -3.16
C LEU A 120 22.37 11.19 -3.78
N PRO A 121 23.03 10.18 -3.18
CA PRO A 121 24.17 9.52 -3.79
C PRO A 121 23.82 8.95 -5.18
N PRO A 122 24.72 9.06 -6.17
CA PRO A 122 24.41 8.78 -7.57
C PRO A 122 24.09 7.29 -7.85
N ASN A 123 24.68 6.39 -7.07
CA ASN A 123 24.51 4.94 -7.21
C ASN A 123 23.66 4.31 -6.08
N LEU A 124 22.97 5.14 -5.28
CA LEU A 124 22.09 4.67 -4.22
C LEU A 124 20.90 3.93 -4.85
N LEU A 125 20.68 2.68 -4.46
CA LEU A 125 19.58 1.84 -4.93
C LEU A 125 18.43 1.78 -3.91
N CYS A 126 18.75 1.79 -2.61
CA CYS A 126 17.78 1.67 -1.53
C CYS A 126 18.00 2.71 -0.43
N LEU A 127 16.94 3.47 -0.13
CA LEU A 127 16.88 4.41 0.99
C LEU A 127 15.80 3.97 1.99
N ASP A 128 16.21 3.72 3.23
CA ASP A 128 15.31 3.31 4.32
C ASP A 128 15.23 4.39 5.40
N LEU A 129 14.08 5.06 5.47
CA LEU A 129 13.74 6.13 6.41
C LEU A 129 12.60 5.73 7.36
N ARG A 130 12.39 4.44 7.59
CA ARG A 130 11.32 3.98 8.49
C ARG A 130 11.52 4.47 9.91
N PHE A 131 10.45 4.81 10.64
CA PHE A 131 10.55 5.24 12.06
C PHE A 131 11.53 6.40 12.30
N THR A 132 11.75 7.27 11.30
CA THR A 132 12.63 8.44 11.45
C THR A 132 11.97 9.56 12.25
N GLY A 133 10.64 9.52 12.37
CA GLY A 133 9.86 10.51 13.12
C GLY A 133 9.44 11.70 12.26
N LEU A 134 9.50 11.57 10.93
CA LEU A 134 9.01 12.59 10.01
C LEU A 134 7.51 12.83 10.24
N ARG A 135 7.11 14.09 10.43
CA ARG A 135 5.71 14.48 10.71
C ARG A 135 5.31 15.73 9.93
N TYR A 136 4.78 15.56 8.72
CA TYR A 136 4.26 16.68 7.92
C TYR A 136 3.42 16.19 6.74
N HIS A 137 2.76 17.13 6.05
CA HIS A 137 2.15 16.87 4.75
C HIS A 137 3.26 16.69 3.71
N LEU A 138 3.30 15.57 3.00
CA LEU A 138 4.28 15.36 1.93
C LEU A 138 3.95 16.29 0.77
N THR A 139 4.51 17.50 0.83
CA THR A 139 4.45 18.52 -0.22
C THR A 139 5.30 18.11 -1.41
N GLU A 140 5.41 19.00 -2.39
CA GLU A 140 6.37 18.85 -3.47
C GLU A 140 7.78 18.59 -2.93
N LEU A 141 8.41 17.52 -3.41
CA LEU A 141 9.79 17.14 -3.10
C LEU A 141 10.57 17.03 -4.40
N THR A 142 11.77 17.59 -4.44
CA THR A 142 12.63 17.55 -5.62
C THR A 142 13.96 16.89 -5.29
N PHE A 143 14.32 15.87 -6.05
CA PHE A 143 15.59 15.15 -5.96
C PHE A 143 16.48 15.43 -7.17
N ASN A 144 17.80 15.31 -7.02
CA ASN A 144 18.74 15.41 -8.14
C ASN A 144 18.51 14.31 -9.18
N THR A 145 18.45 14.63 -10.48
CA THR A 145 18.17 13.64 -11.54
C THR A 145 19.28 12.63 -11.80
N SER A 146 20.48 12.85 -11.25
CA SER A 146 21.64 11.96 -11.38
C SER A 146 21.62 10.74 -10.43
N ASN A 147 20.56 10.56 -9.64
CA ASN A 147 20.43 9.43 -8.73
C ASN A 147 20.04 8.11 -9.45
N SER A 148 20.16 7.00 -8.72
CA SER A 148 19.78 5.65 -9.19
C SER A 148 18.80 4.95 -8.25
N LEU A 149 18.02 5.72 -7.48
CA LEU A 149 17.18 5.17 -6.42
C LEU A 149 16.07 4.29 -7.01
N GLU A 150 16.05 3.02 -6.62
CA GLU A 150 15.05 2.03 -7.04
C GLU A 150 14.01 1.76 -5.96
N SER A 151 14.38 1.89 -4.68
CA SER A 151 13.50 1.58 -3.54
C SER A 151 13.56 2.66 -2.47
N LEU A 152 12.40 3.27 -2.18
CA LEU A 152 12.21 4.24 -1.12
C LEU A 152 11.27 3.68 -0.05
N ILE A 153 11.78 3.51 1.16
CA ILE A 153 11.04 2.98 2.30
C ILE A 153 10.84 4.10 3.33
N ILE A 154 9.62 4.60 3.46
CA ILE A 154 9.27 5.70 4.38
C ILE A 154 8.15 5.31 5.37
N CYS A 155 7.89 4.00 5.53
CA CYS A 155 6.86 3.48 6.43
C CYS A 155 7.04 3.94 7.89
N ASN A 156 5.96 3.90 8.68
CA ASN A 156 6.00 4.19 10.12
C ASN A 156 6.50 5.62 10.42
N ASN A 157 6.05 6.58 9.62
CA ASN A 157 6.20 8.01 9.88
C ASN A 157 4.79 8.63 10.01
N PHE A 158 4.63 9.94 9.87
CA PHE A 158 3.33 10.58 9.91
C PHE A 158 3.15 11.50 8.70
N PHE A 159 2.42 11.00 7.70
CA PHE A 159 2.15 11.65 6.42
C PHE A 159 0.65 11.72 6.14
N PRO A 160 -0.12 12.51 6.92
CA PRO A 160 -1.58 12.53 6.79
C PRO A 160 -2.04 12.94 5.38
N LEU A 161 -1.31 13.83 4.69
CA LEU A 161 -1.64 14.25 3.32
C LEU A 161 -0.44 13.99 2.39
N LEU A 162 -0.70 13.33 1.27
CA LEU A 162 0.24 13.15 0.16
C LEU A 162 -0.09 14.14 -0.97
N ARG A 163 0.52 15.33 -0.95
CA ARG A 163 0.28 16.36 -1.97
C ARG A 163 1.15 16.15 -3.22
N GLY A 164 2.45 15.96 -3.01
CA GLY A 164 3.47 15.86 -4.07
C GLY A 164 3.48 17.07 -5.02
N PRO A 165 4.03 16.92 -6.24
CA PRO A 165 4.63 15.70 -6.81
C PRO A 165 6.00 15.36 -6.19
N ILE A 166 6.49 14.14 -6.43
CA ILE A 166 7.89 13.76 -6.18
C ILE A 166 8.66 13.83 -7.50
N ASN A 167 9.60 14.78 -7.60
CA ASN A 167 10.42 15.03 -8.80
C ASN A 167 11.80 14.36 -8.71
N GLY A 168 12.34 13.94 -9.86
CA GLY A 168 13.75 13.50 -9.97
C GLY A 168 14.02 12.04 -9.64
N LEU A 169 13.00 11.26 -9.23
CA LEU A 169 13.13 9.83 -8.94
C LEU A 169 12.74 8.94 -10.15
N SER A 170 13.34 9.20 -11.31
CA SER A 170 12.99 8.56 -12.60
C SER A 170 13.36 7.08 -12.74
N LYS A 171 13.95 6.47 -11.70
CA LYS A 171 14.30 5.04 -11.63
C LYS A 171 13.59 4.32 -10.47
N LEU A 172 12.69 5.02 -9.75
CA LEU A 172 12.04 4.44 -8.58
C LEU A 172 11.06 3.34 -8.99
N LEU A 173 11.32 2.12 -8.51
CA LEU A 173 10.51 0.94 -8.77
C LEU A 173 9.60 0.59 -7.59
N LYS A 174 10.01 0.91 -6.36
CA LYS A 174 9.32 0.50 -5.13
C LYS A 174 9.16 1.68 -4.18
N LEU A 175 7.92 1.93 -3.77
CA LEU A 175 7.56 2.97 -2.81
C LEU A 175 6.70 2.37 -1.69
N PHE A 176 7.21 2.48 -0.47
CA PHE A 176 6.54 1.95 0.72
C PHE A 176 6.25 3.08 1.72
N ILE A 177 4.96 3.39 1.91
CA ILE A 177 4.47 4.47 2.80
C ILE A 177 3.59 3.91 3.93
N SER A 178 3.47 2.59 4.04
CA SER A 178 2.60 1.91 5.02
C SER A 178 2.80 2.36 6.47
N ASP A 179 1.75 2.24 7.27
CA ASP A 179 1.73 2.63 8.68
C ASP A 179 2.07 4.12 8.90
N SER A 180 1.67 5.02 7.99
CA SER A 180 2.00 6.45 8.06
C SER A 180 0.82 7.39 8.28
N SER A 181 -0.35 6.84 8.63
CA SER A 181 -1.60 7.58 8.88
C SER A 181 -2.06 8.41 7.67
N VAL A 182 -1.78 7.96 6.45
CA VAL A 182 -2.22 8.67 5.24
C VAL A 182 -3.74 8.69 5.17
N ASN A 183 -4.35 9.86 5.04
CA ASN A 183 -5.81 10.01 4.93
C ASN A 183 -6.28 10.66 3.63
N ASP A 184 -5.38 11.35 2.91
CA ASP A 184 -5.69 11.98 1.61
C ASP A 184 -4.49 11.93 0.65
N ILE A 185 -4.79 11.87 -0.64
CA ILE A 185 -3.81 11.79 -1.74
C ILE A 185 -4.24 12.73 -2.85
N GLU A 186 -3.41 13.73 -3.18
CA GLU A 186 -3.69 14.65 -4.29
C GLU A 186 -3.30 14.01 -5.64
N PRO A 187 -3.99 14.37 -6.75
CA PRO A 187 -3.80 13.72 -8.06
C PRO A 187 -2.37 13.76 -8.62
N GLN A 188 -1.58 14.77 -8.27
CA GLN A 188 -0.22 14.96 -8.76
C GLN A 188 0.84 14.17 -7.97
N MET A 189 0.48 13.56 -6.84
CA MET A 189 1.43 12.88 -5.96
C MET A 189 2.36 11.89 -6.69
N PHE A 190 1.80 11.15 -7.66
CA PHE A 190 2.47 10.09 -8.40
C PHE A 190 2.78 10.47 -9.85
N GLU A 191 2.63 11.74 -10.24
CA GLU A 191 2.68 12.18 -11.65
C GLU A 191 4.00 11.83 -12.35
N HIS A 192 5.12 11.90 -11.63
CA HIS A 192 6.47 11.66 -12.17
C HIS A 192 7.08 10.31 -11.74
N LEU A 193 6.26 9.37 -11.27
CA LEU A 193 6.69 8.04 -10.83
C LEU A 193 6.22 6.91 -11.77
N GLN A 194 6.23 7.15 -13.09
CA GLN A 194 5.81 6.19 -14.11
C GLN A 194 6.51 4.81 -14.05
N PRO A 195 7.82 4.71 -13.69
CA PRO A 195 8.51 3.42 -13.59
C PRO A 195 8.07 2.56 -12.40
N LEU A 196 7.28 3.10 -11.47
CA LEU A 196 6.93 2.42 -10.22
C LEU A 196 6.19 1.11 -10.49
N GLN A 197 6.67 0.03 -9.88
CA GLN A 197 6.14 -1.32 -9.98
C GLN A 197 5.41 -1.75 -8.70
N VAL A 198 5.89 -1.29 -7.54
CA VAL A 198 5.32 -1.67 -6.24
C VAL A 198 4.96 -0.43 -5.43
N LEU A 199 3.70 -0.33 -5.05
CA LEU A 199 3.18 0.68 -4.12
C LEU A 199 2.51 0.01 -2.93
N ARG A 200 2.97 0.33 -1.71
CA ARG A 200 2.28 -0.12 -0.48
C ARG A 200 1.84 1.06 0.38
N LEU A 201 0.54 1.12 0.61
CA LEU A 201 -0.18 2.06 1.46
C LEU A 201 -0.99 1.30 2.52
N ARG A 202 -0.42 0.21 3.05
CA ARG A 202 -1.07 -0.64 4.05
C ARG A 202 -1.19 0.07 5.40
N ASN A 203 -2.29 -0.20 6.09
CA ASN A 203 -2.52 0.27 7.46
C ASN A 203 -2.45 1.81 7.58
N ASP A 204 -3.09 2.47 6.62
CA ASP A 204 -3.31 3.91 6.61
C ASP A 204 -4.81 4.22 6.84
N GLN A 205 -5.25 5.46 6.65
CA GLN A 205 -6.60 5.96 6.95
C GLN A 205 -7.35 6.41 5.68
N LEU A 206 -7.17 5.68 4.58
CA LEU A 206 -7.64 6.10 3.25
C LEU A 206 -9.17 6.00 3.04
N GLN A 207 -9.93 5.49 4.01
CA GLN A 207 -11.40 5.38 3.90
C GLN A 207 -12.06 6.66 3.39
N PHE A 208 -11.79 7.80 4.04
CA PHE A 208 -12.42 9.08 3.68
C PHE A 208 -12.08 9.49 2.23
N PHE A 209 -10.81 9.33 1.83
CA PHE A 209 -10.35 9.61 0.47
C PHE A 209 -11.13 8.79 -0.57
N PHE A 210 -11.25 7.47 -0.40
CA PHE A 210 -11.96 6.61 -1.34
C PHE A 210 -13.49 6.85 -1.33
N GLU A 211 -14.07 7.30 -0.23
CA GLU A 211 -15.51 7.61 -0.19
C GLU A 211 -15.85 8.95 -0.86
N HIS A 212 -14.97 9.96 -0.78
CA HIS A 212 -15.30 11.34 -1.19
C HIS A 212 -14.63 11.78 -2.50
N ASN A 213 -13.52 11.18 -2.92
CA ASN A 213 -12.77 11.57 -4.12
C ASN A 213 -13.10 10.69 -5.34
N ILE A 214 -14.39 10.49 -5.62
CA ILE A 214 -14.90 9.46 -6.56
C ILE A 214 -14.35 9.60 -8.00
N ASN A 215 -14.02 10.81 -8.42
CA ASN A 215 -13.54 11.11 -9.77
C ASN A 215 -11.99 11.22 -9.87
N GLN A 216 -11.27 11.06 -8.76
CA GLN A 216 -9.82 11.22 -8.76
C GLN A 216 -9.12 9.91 -9.13
N LYS A 217 -8.48 9.90 -10.30
CA LYS A 217 -7.61 8.80 -10.74
C LYS A 217 -6.18 9.02 -10.25
N VAL A 218 -5.95 8.96 -8.94
CA VAL A 218 -4.63 9.28 -8.35
C VAL A 218 -3.51 8.36 -8.83
N PHE A 219 -3.82 7.12 -9.20
CA PHE A 219 -2.82 6.16 -9.69
C PHE A 219 -2.62 6.20 -11.21
N LYS A 220 -3.30 7.08 -11.96
CA LYS A 220 -3.36 7.03 -13.45
C LYS A 220 -2.00 7.03 -14.16
N HIS A 221 -0.97 7.59 -13.53
CA HIS A 221 0.38 7.71 -14.09
C HIS A 221 1.26 6.47 -13.83
N LEU A 222 0.86 5.57 -12.93
CA LEU A 222 1.63 4.40 -12.52
C LEU A 222 1.49 3.23 -13.50
N LYS A 223 1.72 3.47 -14.80
CA LYS A 223 1.43 2.49 -15.87
C LYS A 223 2.21 1.18 -15.76
N ASN A 224 3.32 1.16 -15.03
CA ASN A 224 4.14 -0.02 -14.79
C ASN A 224 3.83 -0.74 -13.46
N LEU A 225 2.76 -0.34 -12.76
CA LEU A 225 2.44 -0.90 -11.45
C LEU A 225 2.00 -2.35 -11.57
N THR A 226 2.71 -3.24 -10.88
CA THR A 226 2.39 -4.67 -10.81
C THR A 226 1.82 -5.07 -9.46
N ILE A 227 2.18 -4.35 -8.38
CA ILE A 227 1.72 -4.66 -7.03
C ILE A 227 1.17 -3.41 -6.36
N ILE A 228 -0.06 -3.51 -5.87
CA ILE A 228 -0.65 -2.52 -4.97
C ILE A 228 -1.19 -3.17 -3.69
N ASP A 229 -0.78 -2.62 -2.55
CA ASP A 229 -1.27 -3.02 -1.22
C ASP A 229 -2.01 -1.84 -0.56
N LEU A 230 -3.33 -1.99 -0.45
CA LEU A 230 -4.26 -1.10 0.24
C LEU A 230 -4.90 -1.79 1.45
N SER A 231 -4.30 -2.87 1.96
CA SER A 231 -4.86 -3.61 3.09
C SER A 231 -4.90 -2.76 4.36
N LYS A 232 -5.85 -3.04 5.26
CA LYS A 232 -5.99 -2.35 6.56
C LYS A 232 -6.25 -0.83 6.49
N ASN A 233 -6.96 -0.35 5.47
CA ASN A 233 -7.29 1.08 5.32
C ASN A 233 -8.70 1.46 5.79
N SER A 234 -9.43 0.51 6.40
CA SER A 234 -10.84 0.67 6.77
C SER A 234 -11.75 1.04 5.60
N LEU A 235 -11.37 0.69 4.36
CA LEU A 235 -12.14 1.02 3.15
C LEU A 235 -13.53 0.37 3.22
N THR A 236 -14.59 1.13 2.93
CA THR A 236 -15.96 0.60 2.82
C THR A 236 -16.42 0.50 1.37
N LEU A 237 -15.92 1.39 0.52
CA LEU A 237 -16.20 1.50 -0.90
C LEU A 237 -14.92 1.85 -1.65
N VAL A 238 -14.74 1.28 -2.83
CA VAL A 238 -13.68 1.64 -3.77
C VAL A 238 -14.31 1.85 -5.15
N GLN A 239 -13.92 2.91 -5.85
CA GLN A 239 -14.55 3.27 -7.12
C GLN A 239 -14.18 2.30 -8.24
N LYS A 240 -15.11 2.10 -9.18
CA LYS A 240 -14.93 1.15 -10.30
C LYS A 240 -13.64 1.40 -11.10
N ASN A 241 -13.28 2.66 -11.31
CA ASN A 241 -12.21 3.06 -12.22
C ASN A 241 -10.91 3.49 -11.51
N ILE A 242 -10.73 3.14 -10.23
CA ILE A 242 -9.55 3.59 -9.47
C ILE A 242 -8.22 3.10 -10.07
N PHE A 243 -8.23 1.91 -10.69
CA PHE A 243 -7.08 1.29 -11.34
C PHE A 243 -7.16 1.37 -12.87
N GLU A 244 -7.92 2.32 -13.41
CA GLU A 244 -8.10 2.43 -14.86
C GLU A 244 -6.76 2.68 -15.58
N GLY A 245 -6.45 1.79 -16.53
CA GLY A 245 -5.22 1.81 -17.30
C GLY A 245 -3.98 1.37 -16.53
N LEU A 246 -4.14 0.60 -15.44
CA LEU A 246 -3.07 -0.11 -14.73
C LEU A 246 -3.05 -1.59 -15.18
N ASP A 247 -2.87 -1.80 -16.48
CA ASP A 247 -3.11 -3.09 -17.13
C ASP A 247 -2.06 -4.16 -16.77
N LEU A 248 -0.93 -3.73 -16.17
CA LEU A 248 0.15 -4.60 -15.72
C LEU A 248 0.00 -5.09 -14.27
N LEU A 249 -1.12 -4.78 -13.59
CA LEU A 249 -1.36 -5.24 -12.23
C LEU A 249 -1.40 -6.77 -12.16
N GLU A 250 -0.57 -7.31 -11.27
CA GLU A 250 -0.44 -8.73 -10.97
C GLU A 250 -1.05 -9.03 -9.59
N HIS A 251 -0.77 -8.20 -8.59
CA HIS A 251 -1.20 -8.41 -7.21
C HIS A 251 -1.96 -7.20 -6.66
N ILE A 252 -3.18 -7.45 -6.21
CA ILE A 252 -4.02 -6.46 -5.53
C ILE A 252 -4.36 -7.00 -4.14
N ASP A 253 -3.87 -6.31 -3.11
CA ASP A 253 -4.25 -6.61 -1.72
C ASP A 253 -5.15 -5.50 -1.18
N MET A 254 -6.41 -5.86 -0.90
CA MET A 254 -7.39 -5.01 -0.21
C MET A 254 -7.95 -5.72 1.02
N SER A 255 -7.21 -6.68 1.57
CA SER A 255 -7.62 -7.42 2.76
C SER A 255 -7.74 -6.52 4.00
N LYS A 256 -8.48 -7.01 5.01
CA LYS A 256 -8.65 -6.33 6.30
C LYS A 256 -9.21 -4.92 6.15
N ASN A 257 -10.15 -4.76 5.23
CA ASN A 257 -10.94 -3.55 5.03
C ASN A 257 -12.41 -3.82 5.40
N ASN A 258 -13.25 -2.80 5.44
CA ASN A 258 -14.67 -2.92 5.81
C ASN A 258 -15.59 -2.92 4.57
N MET A 259 -15.08 -3.41 3.43
CA MET A 259 -15.79 -3.37 2.16
C MET A 259 -16.95 -4.37 2.15
N TRP A 260 -18.15 -3.87 1.87
CA TRP A 260 -19.37 -4.69 1.75
C TRP A 260 -19.73 -5.02 0.29
N ALA A 261 -19.13 -4.31 -0.66
CA ALA A 261 -19.23 -4.59 -2.09
C ALA A 261 -17.87 -4.39 -2.79
N PHE A 262 -17.57 -5.26 -3.75
CA PHE A 262 -16.38 -5.15 -4.59
C PHE A 262 -16.76 -4.60 -5.97
N ASN A 263 -16.56 -3.30 -6.18
CA ASN A 263 -16.97 -2.62 -7.42
C ASN A 263 -15.81 -2.30 -8.38
N VAL A 264 -14.58 -2.66 -8.03
CA VAL A 264 -13.38 -2.35 -8.82
C VAL A 264 -13.41 -3.12 -10.14
N SER A 265 -13.23 -2.39 -11.24
CA SER A 265 -13.04 -3.00 -12.55
C SER A 265 -11.66 -3.61 -12.63
N ILE A 266 -11.60 -4.92 -12.75
CA ILE A 266 -10.37 -5.66 -13.07
C ILE A 266 -10.26 -5.95 -14.58
N VAL A 267 -11.18 -5.43 -15.38
CA VAL A 267 -11.17 -5.57 -16.84
C VAL A 267 -9.85 -5.00 -17.38
N ASN A 268 -9.15 -5.79 -18.20
CA ASN A 268 -7.82 -5.54 -18.77
C ASN A 268 -6.61 -5.91 -17.89
N MET A 269 -6.81 -6.40 -16.66
CA MET A 269 -5.70 -6.87 -15.82
C MET A 269 -5.29 -8.30 -16.20
N PHE A 270 -4.77 -8.47 -17.41
CA PHE A 270 -4.45 -9.77 -18.01
C PHE A 270 -3.32 -10.53 -17.30
N ASN A 271 -2.60 -9.88 -16.39
CA ASN A 271 -1.53 -10.47 -15.59
C ASN A 271 -1.94 -10.74 -14.13
N LEU A 272 -3.20 -10.46 -13.75
CA LEU A 272 -3.66 -10.53 -12.35
C LEU A 272 -3.57 -11.95 -11.80
N SER A 273 -2.60 -12.22 -10.94
CA SER A 273 -2.37 -13.53 -10.34
C SER A 273 -2.85 -13.61 -8.88
N LEU A 274 -3.04 -12.48 -8.20
CA LEU A 274 -3.50 -12.42 -6.81
C LEU A 274 -4.52 -11.29 -6.60
N LEU A 275 -5.71 -11.66 -6.10
CA LEU A 275 -6.72 -10.75 -5.59
C LEU A 275 -7.05 -11.13 -4.13
N ASN A 276 -6.45 -10.42 -3.17
CA ASN A 276 -6.67 -10.66 -1.76
C ASN A 276 -7.78 -9.75 -1.21
N LEU A 277 -8.91 -10.36 -0.85
CA LEU A 277 -10.10 -9.72 -0.29
C LEU A 277 -10.46 -10.32 1.08
N SER A 278 -9.51 -11.01 1.73
CA SER A 278 -9.71 -11.63 3.04
C SER A 278 -10.02 -10.60 4.13
N HIS A 279 -10.72 -11.01 5.18
CA HIS A 279 -11.14 -10.13 6.27
C HIS A 279 -11.87 -8.86 5.79
N THR A 280 -12.77 -9.00 4.82
CA THR A 280 -13.68 -7.94 4.38
C THR A 280 -15.11 -8.21 4.86
N GLN A 281 -16.05 -7.33 4.54
CA GLN A 281 -17.49 -7.52 4.80
C GLN A 281 -18.23 -8.00 3.53
N LEU A 282 -17.51 -8.58 2.56
CA LEU A 282 -18.07 -9.02 1.29
C LEU A 282 -18.97 -10.24 1.47
N SER A 283 -20.16 -10.17 0.90
CA SER A 283 -21.09 -11.30 0.81
C SER A 283 -21.00 -12.07 -0.50
N THR A 284 -20.46 -11.44 -1.55
CA THR A 284 -20.42 -11.96 -2.93
C THR A 284 -19.41 -11.20 -3.79
N ILE A 285 -19.16 -11.69 -5.00
CA ILE A 285 -18.37 -11.02 -6.06
C ILE A 285 -19.26 -10.82 -7.30
N PRO A 286 -19.27 -9.62 -7.92
CA PRO A 286 -20.11 -9.35 -9.10
C PRO A 286 -19.87 -10.30 -10.27
N LEU A 287 -20.90 -10.53 -11.07
CA LEU A 287 -20.84 -11.42 -12.23
C LEU A 287 -19.76 -11.00 -13.25
N GLU A 288 -19.62 -9.70 -13.53
CA GLU A 288 -18.59 -9.15 -14.43
C GLU A 288 -17.17 -9.53 -13.96
N THR A 289 -16.90 -9.39 -12.66
CA THR A 289 -15.62 -9.79 -12.04
C THR A 289 -15.39 -11.29 -12.14
N ARG A 290 -16.41 -12.11 -11.85
CA ARG A 290 -16.33 -13.58 -11.94
C ARG A 290 -15.99 -14.05 -13.36
N GLN A 291 -16.69 -13.49 -14.36
CA GLN A 291 -16.45 -13.79 -15.78
C GLN A 291 -15.03 -13.43 -16.20
N HIS A 292 -14.49 -12.31 -15.71
CA HIS A 292 -13.11 -11.94 -16.01
C HIS A 292 -12.10 -12.88 -15.34
N ILE A 293 -12.31 -13.27 -14.08
CA ILE A 293 -11.48 -14.28 -13.41
C ILE A 293 -11.49 -15.59 -14.20
N ASP A 294 -12.65 -16.06 -14.66
CA ASP A 294 -12.74 -17.28 -15.48
C ASP A 294 -11.97 -17.16 -16.80
N GLN A 295 -11.98 -15.98 -17.44
CA GLN A 295 -11.16 -15.70 -18.62
C GLN A 295 -9.66 -15.78 -18.31
N LEU A 296 -9.20 -15.13 -17.25
CA LEU A 296 -7.78 -15.17 -16.85
C LEU A 296 -7.31 -16.59 -16.56
N LEU A 297 -8.17 -17.36 -15.87
CA LEU A 297 -7.90 -18.76 -15.56
C LEU A 297 -7.62 -19.59 -16.81
N THR A 298 -8.17 -19.26 -17.98
CA THR A 298 -7.88 -20.00 -19.24
C THR A 298 -6.41 -19.94 -19.65
N ASN A 299 -5.68 -18.90 -19.25
CA ASN A 299 -4.30 -18.64 -19.67
C ASN A 299 -3.28 -18.81 -18.54
N HIS A 300 -3.62 -18.48 -17.30
CA HIS A 300 -2.71 -18.58 -16.16
C HIS A 300 -3.45 -18.82 -14.83
N SER A 301 -2.69 -19.01 -13.75
CA SER A 301 -3.26 -19.16 -12.41
C SER A 301 -3.61 -17.79 -11.82
N VAL A 302 -4.76 -17.74 -11.17
CA VAL A 302 -5.25 -16.58 -10.40
C VAL A 302 -5.66 -17.10 -9.04
N PHE A 303 -5.22 -16.46 -7.97
CA PHE A 303 -5.66 -16.77 -6.61
C PHE A 303 -6.55 -15.65 -6.07
N VAL A 304 -7.74 -16.01 -5.60
CA VAL A 304 -8.71 -15.11 -4.97
C VAL A 304 -8.91 -15.56 -3.54
N ASP A 305 -8.60 -14.69 -2.58
CA ASP A 305 -8.79 -14.96 -1.16
C ASP A 305 -10.00 -14.20 -0.61
N LEU A 306 -10.99 -14.94 -0.10
CA LEU A 306 -12.18 -14.43 0.58
C LEU A 306 -12.30 -14.98 2.00
N SER A 307 -11.22 -15.52 2.56
CA SER A 307 -11.20 -16.01 3.94
C SER A 307 -11.65 -14.92 4.91
N PHE A 308 -12.39 -15.31 5.95
CA PHE A 308 -12.99 -14.40 6.92
C PHE A 308 -13.97 -13.35 6.35
N ALA A 309 -14.43 -13.47 5.10
CA ALA A 309 -15.55 -12.69 4.59
C ALA A 309 -16.90 -13.34 4.97
N PRO A 310 -17.93 -12.56 5.36
CA PRO A 310 -19.25 -13.07 5.72
C PRO A 310 -20.08 -13.41 4.47
N ILE A 311 -19.66 -14.44 3.73
CA ILE A 311 -20.32 -14.87 2.49
C ILE A 311 -21.77 -15.28 2.80
N GLN A 312 -22.73 -14.73 2.06
CA GLN A 312 -24.15 -15.03 2.28
C GLN A 312 -24.51 -16.41 1.72
N CYS A 313 -25.02 -17.28 2.57
CA CYS A 313 -25.42 -18.65 2.25
C CYS A 313 -26.93 -18.80 2.18
N VAL A 314 -27.50 -18.16 1.16
CA VAL A 314 -28.94 -18.07 0.92
C VAL A 314 -29.25 -18.35 -0.54
N CYS A 315 -30.51 -18.61 -0.87
CA CYS A 315 -30.92 -18.93 -2.24
C CYS A 315 -30.57 -17.84 -3.27
N SER A 316 -30.63 -16.56 -2.89
CA SER A 316 -30.28 -15.46 -3.81
C SER A 316 -28.79 -15.37 -4.16
N ASN A 317 -27.91 -16.04 -3.41
CA ASN A 317 -26.46 -16.03 -3.64
C ASN A 317 -25.90 -17.41 -4.04
N ILE A 318 -26.77 -18.39 -4.31
CA ILE A 318 -26.37 -19.78 -4.61
C ILE A 318 -25.46 -19.87 -5.85
N ASP A 319 -25.69 -19.04 -6.86
CA ASP A 319 -24.88 -19.02 -8.08
C ASP A 319 -23.44 -18.58 -7.81
N PHE A 320 -23.25 -17.68 -6.84
CA PHE A 320 -21.91 -17.28 -6.39
C PHE A 320 -21.22 -18.42 -5.66
N LEU A 321 -21.92 -19.10 -4.73
CA LEU A 321 -21.36 -20.23 -3.99
C LEU A 321 -20.94 -21.38 -4.92
N LYS A 322 -21.78 -21.71 -5.90
CA LYS A 322 -21.48 -22.74 -6.90
C LYS A 322 -20.28 -22.37 -7.77
N TRP A 323 -20.20 -21.12 -8.21
CA TRP A 323 -19.04 -20.64 -8.96
C TRP A 323 -17.77 -20.69 -8.10
N MET A 324 -17.82 -20.17 -6.88
CA MET A 324 -16.65 -20.11 -5.98
C MET A 324 -16.10 -21.50 -5.67
N THR A 325 -16.97 -22.45 -5.32
CA THR A 325 -16.58 -23.82 -4.95
C THR A 325 -16.12 -24.69 -6.12
N SER A 326 -16.52 -24.36 -7.34
CA SER A 326 -16.07 -25.05 -8.56
C SER A 326 -14.89 -24.40 -9.26
N SER A 327 -14.58 -23.15 -8.92
CA SER A 327 -13.49 -22.39 -9.53
C SER A 327 -12.13 -22.78 -8.96
N ARG A 328 -11.14 -22.94 -9.85
CA ARG A 328 -9.73 -23.15 -9.49
C ARG A 328 -9.02 -21.90 -8.98
N ALA A 329 -9.74 -20.77 -8.85
CA ALA A 329 -9.19 -19.55 -8.29
C ALA A 329 -9.06 -19.56 -6.77
N PHE A 330 -9.68 -20.53 -6.09
CA PHE A 330 -9.75 -20.60 -4.63
C PHE A 330 -8.96 -21.80 -4.11
N ASP A 331 -8.56 -21.73 -2.84
CA ASP A 331 -8.01 -22.89 -2.13
C ASP A 331 -9.11 -23.94 -1.96
N ALA A 332 -8.85 -25.18 -2.41
CA ALA A 332 -9.80 -26.28 -2.36
C ALA A 332 -10.23 -26.67 -0.93
N SER A 333 -9.45 -26.31 0.09
CA SER A 333 -9.78 -26.59 1.48
C SER A 333 -10.71 -25.54 2.11
N PHE A 334 -10.85 -24.35 1.49
CA PHE A 334 -11.64 -23.24 2.02
C PHE A 334 -11.35 -22.92 3.50
N THR A 335 -10.07 -23.01 3.91
CA THR A 335 -9.67 -22.75 5.30
C THR A 335 -10.03 -21.32 5.71
N ASN A 336 -10.69 -21.16 6.87
CA ASN A 336 -11.16 -19.88 7.41
C ASN A 336 -12.27 -19.18 6.59
N TYR A 337 -12.90 -19.87 5.64
CA TYR A 337 -14.07 -19.33 4.97
C TYR A 337 -15.28 -19.41 5.89
N MET A 338 -16.17 -18.42 5.76
CA MET A 338 -17.35 -18.29 6.62
C MET A 338 -18.62 -18.21 5.79
N CYS A 339 -19.73 -18.52 6.43
CA CYS A 339 -21.03 -18.64 5.81
C CYS A 339 -22.06 -17.98 6.74
N GLN A 340 -22.75 -16.96 6.23
CA GLN A 340 -23.83 -16.27 6.92
C GLN A 340 -25.17 -16.78 6.39
N TYR A 341 -25.88 -17.54 7.22
CA TYR A 341 -27.17 -18.14 6.89
C TYR A 341 -28.32 -17.14 7.11
N GLU A 342 -29.46 -17.42 6.49
CA GLU A 342 -30.68 -16.62 6.67
C GLU A 342 -31.06 -16.52 8.15
N ASN A 343 -31.50 -15.33 8.60
CA ASN A 343 -31.86 -15.02 9.99
C ASN A 343 -30.72 -15.18 11.03
N THR A 344 -29.46 -15.33 10.59
CA THR A 344 -28.29 -15.30 11.48
C THR A 344 -27.55 -13.97 11.40
N SER A 345 -27.28 -13.37 12.55
CA SER A 345 -26.50 -12.14 12.64
C SER A 345 -25.00 -12.37 12.51
N MET A 346 -24.53 -13.61 12.72
CA MET A 346 -23.10 -13.97 12.69
C MET A 346 -22.83 -15.04 11.64
N ALA A 347 -21.73 -14.85 10.90
CA ALA A 347 -21.22 -15.87 9.99
C ALA A 347 -20.49 -16.98 10.78
N VAL A 348 -20.60 -18.22 10.29
CA VAL A 348 -20.00 -19.41 10.90
C VAL A 348 -18.93 -19.97 9.98
N TYR A 349 -17.81 -20.45 10.54
CA TYR A 349 -16.77 -21.12 9.75
C TYR A 349 -17.29 -22.38 9.08
N VAL A 350 -16.90 -22.57 7.83
CA VAL A 350 -17.20 -23.76 7.04
C VAL A 350 -16.10 -24.79 7.25
N THR A 351 -16.45 -26.07 7.38
CA THR A 351 -15.50 -27.14 7.71
C THR A 351 -15.38 -28.23 6.64
N ASP A 352 -16.22 -28.15 5.61
CA ASP A 352 -16.48 -29.17 4.60
C ASP A 352 -16.46 -28.58 3.17
N ALA A 353 -15.77 -27.45 2.97
CA ALA A 353 -15.70 -26.74 1.69
C ALA A 353 -17.09 -26.44 1.07
N TYR A 354 -18.07 -26.09 1.91
CA TYR A 354 -19.45 -25.72 1.55
C TYR A 354 -20.30 -26.88 0.98
N GLN A 355 -19.87 -28.14 1.10
CA GLN A 355 -20.60 -29.29 0.55
C GLN A 355 -22.02 -29.44 1.15
N GLU A 356 -22.14 -29.46 2.47
CA GLU A 356 -23.41 -29.55 3.19
C GLU A 356 -24.27 -28.30 2.95
N THR A 357 -23.65 -27.11 2.98
CA THR A 357 -24.33 -25.84 2.71
C THR A 357 -24.97 -25.84 1.33
N LEU A 358 -24.24 -26.26 0.29
CA LEU A 358 -24.76 -26.32 -1.07
C LEU A 358 -25.84 -27.37 -1.23
N GLN A 359 -25.68 -28.55 -0.63
CA GLN A 359 -26.70 -29.61 -0.68
C GLN A 359 -28.04 -29.15 -0.08
N GLU A 360 -27.98 -28.47 1.07
CA GLU A 360 -29.18 -27.96 1.74
C GLU A 360 -29.82 -26.79 0.98
N LEU A 361 -29.01 -25.89 0.40
CA LEU A 361 -29.51 -24.82 -0.45
C LEU A 361 -30.15 -25.37 -1.73
N ASP A 362 -29.53 -26.32 -2.41
CA ASP A 362 -30.09 -26.93 -3.62
C ASP A 362 -31.48 -27.52 -3.36
N ARG A 363 -31.66 -28.20 -2.22
CA ARG A 363 -32.97 -28.72 -1.78
C ARG A 363 -33.97 -27.59 -1.51
N LYS A 364 -33.61 -26.63 -0.66
CA LYS A 364 -34.49 -25.51 -0.24
C LYS A 364 -34.91 -24.61 -1.40
N CYS A 365 -33.99 -24.27 -2.30
CA CYS A 365 -34.25 -23.32 -3.38
C CYS A 365 -35.06 -23.96 -4.52
N ALA A 366 -34.96 -25.28 -4.70
CA ALA A 366 -35.80 -26.02 -5.64
C ALA A 366 -37.27 -26.05 -5.20
N GLU A 367 -37.54 -26.24 -3.90
CA GLU A 367 -38.90 -26.24 -3.34
C GLU A 367 -39.63 -24.90 -3.59
N HIS A 368 -38.94 -23.77 -3.41
CA HIS A 368 -39.50 -22.44 -3.67
C HIS A 368 -39.79 -22.20 -5.15
N SER A 369 -38.96 -22.71 -6.05
CA SER A 369 -39.14 -22.57 -7.49
C SER A 369 -40.31 -23.42 -8.00
N ILE A 370 -40.48 -24.63 -7.48
CA ILE A 370 -41.62 -25.51 -7.81
C ILE A 370 -42.92 -24.90 -7.26
N LEU A 371 -42.94 -24.41 -6.02
CA LEU A 371 -44.11 -23.76 -5.44
C LEU A 371 -44.51 -22.51 -6.26
N PHE A 372 -43.56 -21.67 -6.65
CA PHE A 372 -43.81 -20.50 -7.48
C PHE A 372 -44.39 -20.88 -8.87
N LEU A 373 -43.84 -21.91 -9.52
CA LEU A 373 -44.36 -22.41 -10.80
C LEU A 373 -45.78 -22.97 -10.69
N VAL A 374 -46.09 -23.68 -9.60
CA VAL A 374 -47.44 -24.19 -9.34
C VAL A 374 -48.43 -23.04 -9.11
N VAL A 375 -48.05 -22.05 -8.31
CA VAL A 375 -48.89 -20.88 -8.01
C VAL A 375 -49.13 -20.01 -9.26
N THR A 376 -48.09 -19.76 -10.06
CA THR A 376 -48.22 -19.00 -11.32
C THR A 376 -49.07 -19.73 -12.36
N SER A 377 -48.94 -21.05 -12.45
CA SER A 377 -49.78 -21.86 -13.34
C SER A 377 -51.25 -21.87 -12.88
N ALA A 378 -51.50 -22.05 -11.58
CA ALA A 378 -52.86 -22.03 -11.02
C ALA A 378 -53.54 -20.67 -11.16
N THR A 379 -52.82 -19.57 -10.93
CA THR A 379 -53.33 -18.21 -11.11
C THR A 379 -53.61 -17.90 -12.58
N PHE A 380 -52.75 -18.32 -13.51
CA PHE A 380 -52.99 -18.20 -14.94
C PHE A 380 -54.25 -18.96 -15.39
N CYS A 381 -54.44 -20.19 -14.89
CA CYS A 381 -55.67 -20.97 -15.14
C CYS A 381 -56.92 -20.24 -14.61
N MET A 382 -56.88 -19.74 -13.37
CA MET A 382 -58.00 -18.99 -12.78
C MET A 382 -58.36 -17.74 -13.59
N VAL A 383 -57.38 -16.93 -13.97
CA VAL A 383 -57.60 -15.72 -14.79
C VAL A 383 -58.20 -16.09 -16.14
N SER A 384 -57.69 -17.16 -16.78
CA SER A 384 -58.22 -17.64 -18.06
C SER A 384 -59.67 -18.11 -17.95
N CYS A 385 -60.05 -18.81 -16.87
CA CYS A 385 -61.43 -19.21 -16.61
C CYS A 385 -62.36 -18.01 -16.38
N VAL A 386 -61.92 -16.98 -15.64
CA VAL A 386 -62.71 -15.76 -15.41
C VAL A 386 -62.92 -15.00 -16.71
N ILE A 387 -61.88 -14.84 -17.54
CA ILE A 387 -62.00 -14.20 -18.86
C ILE A 387 -62.97 -14.96 -19.76
N ALA A 388 -62.88 -16.30 -19.79
CA ALA A 388 -63.80 -17.13 -20.57
C ALA A 388 -65.26 -16.96 -20.10
N ALA A 389 -65.51 -16.90 -18.78
CA ALA A 389 -66.84 -16.69 -18.23
C ALA A 389 -67.39 -15.26 -18.42
N LEU A 390 -66.55 -14.27 -18.72
CA LEU A 390 -66.98 -12.91 -19.04
C LEU A 390 -67.27 -12.71 -20.53
N LEU A 391 -66.71 -13.57 -21.40
CA LEU A 391 -66.84 -13.49 -22.86
C LEU A 391 -67.97 -14.37 -23.41
N TYR A 392 -68.45 -15.34 -22.63
CA TYR A 392 -69.64 -16.16 -22.88
C TYR A 392 -70.78 -15.73 -21.97
#